data_AF-A0A820HT91-F1
#
_entry.id   AF-A0A820HT91-F1
#
_cell.length_a   1.000
_cell.length_b   1.000
_cell.length_c   1.000
_cell.angle_alpha   90.00
_cell.angle_beta   90.00
_cell.angle_gamma   90.00
#
_symmetry.space_group_name_H-M   'P 1'
#
loop_
_entity.id
_entity.type
_entity.pdbx_description
1 polymer ?
#
loop_
_entity_poly.entity_id
_entity_poly.type
_entity_poly.pdbx_seq_one_letter_code
_entity_poly.pdbx_strand_id
1 'polypeptide(L)'
;LVGEAIHDHKVTNPRSHITAIGCSKWGATKNRESLILKKSSVNQSSVHLSKKEKGQQDLEPNHTHFILLDDGTYYGYEMGDYRTRLVNEISKYNDTNVPVVTIVVEGGPDTLSTIYNDLCMGIPVVLIDGSGRVPNLFASFLNQTAAMVKRDEKNNNDSTIWEKIIDIENSEILREFFHRYEDEIRHGLKDISKGSKITEEKIDTLLKYFLFCLQPTIRRKIQIFSLDSDRDLDDTIFEAIIQAKKKKGLQTEAGLNREQLLQL
;
A
#
# COMPACT_ATOMS: atom_id res chain seq x y z
N LEU A 1 14.49 -7.63 2.92
CA LEU A 1 13.14 -8.24 2.96
C LEU A 1 12.69 -8.78 1.61
N VAL A 2 12.07 -8.00 0.70
CA VAL A 2 11.52 -8.56 -0.55
C VAL A 2 12.60 -9.17 -1.45
N GLY A 3 13.73 -8.48 -1.63
CA GLY A 3 14.86 -9.00 -2.43
C GLY A 3 15.42 -10.32 -1.88
N GLU A 4 15.57 -10.41 -0.55
CA GLU A 4 16.02 -11.63 0.14
C GLU A 4 15.01 -12.77 -0.01
N ALA A 5 13.70 -12.50 0.16
CA ALA A 5 12.67 -13.52 -0.06
C ALA A 5 12.68 -14.07 -1.49
N ILE A 6 12.92 -13.21 -2.50
CA ILE A 6 13.09 -13.64 -3.90
C ILE A 6 14.34 -14.51 -4.05
N HIS A 7 15.44 -14.12 -3.41
CA HIS A 7 16.69 -14.88 -3.42
C HIS A 7 16.49 -16.29 -2.83
N ASP A 8 15.95 -16.37 -1.61
CA ASP A 8 15.72 -17.63 -0.88
C ASP A 8 14.78 -18.56 -1.66
N HIS A 9 13.73 -18.00 -2.28
CA HIS A 9 12.83 -18.77 -3.12
C HIS A 9 13.53 -19.31 -4.36
N LYS A 10 14.37 -18.51 -5.04
CA LYS A 10 15.13 -18.96 -6.22
C LYS A 10 16.17 -20.04 -5.86
N VAL A 11 16.82 -19.93 -4.71
CA VAL A 11 17.75 -20.96 -4.20
C VAL A 11 17.01 -22.28 -3.96
N THR A 12 15.82 -22.21 -3.37
CA THR A 12 15.01 -23.40 -3.06
C THR A 12 14.31 -23.98 -4.28
N ASN A 13 13.87 -23.13 -5.22
CA ASN A 13 13.13 -23.50 -6.42
C ASN A 13 13.77 -22.90 -7.68
N PRO A 14 14.89 -23.45 -8.19
CA PRO A 14 15.66 -22.84 -9.28
C PRO A 14 14.91 -22.76 -10.62
N ARG A 15 13.85 -23.56 -10.80
CA ARG A 15 13.00 -23.53 -12.00
C ARG A 15 11.86 -22.52 -11.92
N SER A 16 11.61 -21.94 -10.74
CA SER A 16 10.59 -20.90 -10.58
C SER A 16 11.04 -19.60 -11.25
N HIS A 17 10.12 -18.94 -11.95
CA HIS A 17 10.38 -17.63 -12.55
C HIS A 17 9.58 -16.57 -11.80
N ILE A 18 10.26 -15.78 -10.98
CA ILE A 18 9.67 -14.61 -10.31
C ILE A 18 10.06 -13.35 -11.09
N THR A 19 9.07 -12.64 -11.62
CA THR A 19 9.25 -11.31 -12.19
C THR A 19 9.12 -10.28 -11.07
N ALA A 20 10.22 -9.59 -10.77
CA ALA A 20 10.24 -8.49 -9.81
C ALA A 20 10.72 -7.21 -10.50
N ILE A 21 9.88 -6.17 -10.49
CA ILE A 21 10.12 -4.88 -11.14
C ILE A 21 10.33 -3.82 -10.06
N GLY A 22 11.54 -3.27 -9.98
CA GLY A 22 11.86 -2.19 -9.06
C GLY A 22 11.55 -0.83 -9.68
N CYS A 23 10.71 -0.03 -9.04
CA CYS A 23 10.49 1.37 -9.44
C CYS A 23 11.36 2.28 -8.56
N SER A 24 12.30 3.02 -9.15
CA SER A 24 13.27 3.84 -8.41
C SER A 24 13.44 5.22 -9.04
N LYS A 25 13.81 6.22 -8.23
CA LYS A 25 14.06 7.58 -8.72
C LYS A 25 15.40 7.61 -9.41
N TRP A 26 15.47 8.01 -10.68
CA TRP A 26 16.74 8.24 -11.37
C TRP A 26 17.61 9.24 -10.60
N GLY A 27 16.99 10.35 -10.18
CA GLY A 27 17.61 11.41 -9.39
C GLY A 27 18.28 10.96 -8.08
N ALA A 28 17.87 9.83 -7.50
CA ALA A 28 18.41 9.26 -6.27
C ALA A 28 19.14 7.92 -6.48
N THR A 29 19.19 7.41 -7.71
CA THR A 29 19.85 6.15 -8.02
C THR A 29 21.35 6.34 -7.95
N LYS A 30 22.02 5.53 -7.13
CA LYS A 30 23.47 5.55 -6.99
C LYS A 30 24.15 5.05 -8.25
N ASN A 31 25.29 5.65 -8.62
CA ASN A 31 26.07 5.29 -9.81
C ASN A 31 25.26 5.30 -11.11
N ARG A 32 24.20 6.09 -11.18
CA ARG A 32 23.34 6.19 -12.36
C ARG A 32 24.11 6.61 -13.61
N GLU A 33 25.20 7.35 -13.48
CA GLU A 33 26.08 7.73 -14.58
C GLU A 33 26.66 6.49 -15.29
N SER A 34 26.87 5.39 -14.56
CA SER A 34 27.32 4.11 -15.13
C SER A 34 26.24 3.38 -15.93
N LEU A 35 24.97 3.75 -15.73
CA LEU A 35 23.83 3.21 -16.48
C LEU A 35 23.59 3.99 -17.79
N ILE A 36 24.22 5.15 -17.97
CA ILE A 36 24.14 5.92 -19.22
C ILE A 36 25.08 5.29 -20.25
N LEU A 37 24.52 4.50 -21.17
CA LEU A 37 25.27 3.93 -22.27
C LEU A 37 25.71 5.03 -23.25
N LYS A 38 27.03 5.18 -23.46
CA LYS A 38 27.55 5.91 -24.62
C LYS A 38 27.34 5.05 -25.86
N LYS A 39 26.93 5.67 -26.99
CA LYS A 39 26.55 5.03 -28.27
C LYS A 39 27.46 3.89 -28.78
N SER A 40 28.68 3.76 -28.29
CA SER A 40 29.68 2.74 -28.68
C SER A 40 29.74 1.49 -27.79
N SER A 41 28.98 1.42 -26.69
CA SER A 41 29.16 0.38 -25.65
C SER A 41 27.82 -0.30 -25.33
N VAL A 42 27.34 -1.18 -26.22
CA VAL A 42 25.97 -1.74 -26.13
C VAL A 42 25.87 -2.95 -25.19
N ASN A 43 26.98 -3.54 -24.76
CA ASN A 43 26.93 -4.80 -24.02
C ASN A 43 27.64 -4.66 -22.67
N GLN A 44 26.85 -4.59 -21.59
CA GLN A 44 27.22 -4.61 -20.16
C GLN A 44 27.56 -3.26 -19.53
N SER A 45 26.60 -2.69 -18.81
CA SER A 45 26.84 -1.74 -17.72
C SER A 45 26.83 -2.51 -16.39
N SER A 46 27.98 -2.64 -15.75
CA SER A 46 28.10 -3.22 -14.40
C SER A 46 28.11 -2.11 -13.35
N VAL A 47 27.09 -2.08 -12.49
CA VAL A 47 27.06 -1.14 -11.35
C VAL A 47 28.03 -1.63 -10.29
N HIS A 48 29.13 -0.92 -10.09
CA HIS A 48 30.09 -1.20 -9.02
C HIS A 48 29.60 -0.60 -7.70
N LEU A 49 29.77 -1.31 -6.58
CA LEU A 49 29.44 -0.79 -5.25
C LEU A 49 30.47 0.29 -4.85
N SER A 50 30.08 1.56 -4.92
CA SER A 50 30.87 2.70 -4.43
C SER A 50 30.39 3.14 -3.03
N LYS A 51 31.05 4.12 -2.41
CA LYS A 51 30.60 4.68 -1.11
C LYS A 51 29.28 5.43 -1.32
N LYS A 52 28.26 5.16 -0.49
CA LYS A 52 26.93 5.78 -0.58
C LYS A 52 26.98 7.25 -0.15
N GLU A 53 26.58 8.17 -1.02
CA GLU A 53 26.38 9.57 -0.64
C GLU A 53 24.98 9.76 -0.02
N LYS A 54 24.81 10.83 0.76
CA LYS A 54 23.55 11.14 1.43
C LYS A 54 22.46 11.39 0.38
N GLY A 55 21.36 10.62 0.46
CA GLY A 55 20.23 10.74 -0.47
C GLY A 55 20.29 9.79 -1.67
N GLN A 56 21.40 9.08 -1.88
CA GLN A 56 21.49 8.02 -2.90
C GLN A 56 20.92 6.69 -2.39
N GLN A 57 20.41 5.87 -3.30
CA GLN A 57 19.90 4.52 -3.04
C GLN A 57 20.49 3.54 -4.06
N ASP A 58 20.92 2.38 -3.56
CA ASP A 58 21.32 1.26 -4.40
C ASP A 58 20.08 0.60 -5.02
N LEU A 59 20.20 0.12 -6.25
CA LEU A 59 19.18 -0.74 -6.86
C LEU A 59 19.27 -2.14 -6.24
N GLU A 60 18.12 -2.75 -5.94
CA GLU A 60 18.08 -4.05 -5.26
C GLU A 60 18.47 -5.22 -6.19
N PRO A 61 19.63 -5.87 -6.00
CA PRO A 61 20.18 -6.84 -6.96
C PRO A 61 19.30 -8.05 -7.28
N ASN A 62 18.35 -8.42 -6.41
CA ASN A 62 17.48 -9.57 -6.65
C ASN A 62 16.25 -9.25 -7.53
N HIS A 63 16.03 -7.99 -7.91
CA HIS A 63 15.01 -7.62 -8.91
C HIS A 63 15.43 -8.02 -10.31
N THR A 64 14.45 -8.35 -11.15
CA THR A 64 14.68 -8.77 -12.55
C THR A 64 14.72 -7.59 -13.51
N HIS A 65 13.97 -6.53 -13.22
CA HIS A 65 13.81 -5.36 -14.08
C HIS A 65 13.73 -4.10 -13.22
N PHE A 66 14.04 -2.95 -13.81
CA PHE A 66 13.89 -1.65 -13.16
C PHE A 66 13.20 -0.63 -14.06
N ILE A 67 12.35 0.18 -13.46
CA ILE A 67 11.82 1.41 -14.04
C ILE A 67 12.44 2.57 -13.27
N LEU A 68 13.28 3.36 -13.96
CA LEU A 68 13.96 4.51 -13.38
C LEU A 68 13.23 5.79 -13.80
N LEU A 69 12.59 6.44 -12.82
CA LEU A 69 11.76 7.63 -13.05
C LEU A 69 12.61 8.89 -12.95
N ASP A 70 12.63 9.67 -14.03
CA ASP A 70 13.38 10.91 -14.14
C ASP A 70 12.44 12.09 -14.32
N ASP A 71 12.60 13.09 -13.46
CA ASP A 71 11.90 14.38 -13.51
C ASP A 71 12.89 15.55 -13.69
N GLY A 72 14.16 15.24 -13.95
CA GLY A 72 15.25 16.21 -14.07
C GLY A 72 15.82 16.70 -12.74
N THR A 73 15.28 16.26 -11.59
CA THR A 73 15.80 16.65 -10.27
C THR A 73 16.86 15.69 -9.76
N TYR A 74 17.77 16.22 -8.93
CA TYR A 74 18.68 15.42 -8.13
C TYR A 74 18.09 15.33 -6.72
N TYR A 75 17.96 14.11 -6.19
CA TYR A 75 17.51 13.86 -4.81
C TYR A 75 16.10 14.33 -4.44
N GLY A 76 15.32 14.92 -5.35
CA GLY A 76 14.13 15.70 -5.00
C GLY A 76 12.92 15.51 -5.90
N TYR A 77 12.27 14.35 -5.80
CA TYR A 77 10.91 14.13 -6.33
C TYR A 77 10.06 13.42 -5.27
N GLU A 78 8.79 13.77 -5.10
CA GLU A 78 7.78 12.84 -4.56
C GLU A 78 7.32 11.97 -5.74
N MET A 79 7.36 10.63 -5.66
CA MET A 79 6.98 9.73 -6.78
C MET A 79 5.57 9.96 -7.35
N GLY A 80 4.80 10.86 -6.73
CA GLY A 80 3.40 11.12 -7.02
C GLY A 80 2.60 9.83 -6.96
N ASP A 81 1.64 9.74 -7.86
CA ASP A 81 0.80 8.56 -8.06
C ASP A 81 1.30 7.67 -9.20
N TYR A 82 2.52 7.89 -9.75
CA TYR A 82 2.99 7.19 -10.96
C TYR A 82 2.89 5.67 -10.83
N ARG A 83 3.39 5.12 -9.71
CA ARG A 83 3.34 3.66 -9.47
C ARG A 83 1.89 3.17 -9.46
N THR A 84 1.00 3.88 -8.76
CA THR A 84 -0.42 3.54 -8.69
C THR A 84 -1.07 3.58 -10.07
N ARG A 85 -0.78 4.61 -10.87
CA ARG A 85 -1.27 4.73 -12.25
C ARG A 85 -0.77 3.60 -13.14
N LEU A 86 0.54 3.31 -13.10
CA LEU A 86 1.13 2.21 -13.87
C LEU A 86 0.46 0.88 -13.55
N VAL A 87 0.32 0.57 -12.26
CA VAL A 87 -0.30 -0.69 -11.82
C VAL A 87 -1.78 -0.76 -12.21
N ASN A 88 -2.50 0.36 -12.16
CA ASN A 88 -3.89 0.46 -12.61
C ASN A 88 -4.05 0.33 -14.13
N GLU A 89 -3.05 0.70 -14.93
CA GLU A 89 -3.06 0.42 -16.38
C GLU A 89 -2.73 -1.05 -16.66
N ILE A 90 -1.78 -1.63 -15.93
CA ILE A 90 -1.46 -3.07 -16.02
C ILE A 90 -2.69 -3.91 -15.68
N SER A 91 -3.47 -3.54 -14.65
CA SER A 91 -4.67 -4.28 -14.27
C SER A 91 -5.74 -4.33 -15.36
N LYS A 92 -5.73 -3.37 -16.29
CA LYS A 92 -6.69 -3.25 -17.40
C LYS A 92 -6.14 -3.75 -18.73
N TYR A 93 -4.88 -4.18 -18.76
CA TYR A 93 -4.21 -4.54 -20.00
C TYR A 93 -4.94 -5.68 -20.73
N ASN A 94 -5.21 -5.47 -22.03
CA ASN A 94 -5.93 -6.42 -22.90
C ASN A 94 -7.28 -6.91 -22.35
N ASP A 95 -8.02 -6.06 -21.62
CA ASP A 95 -9.32 -6.39 -21.03
C ASP A 95 -9.32 -7.61 -20.08
N THR A 96 -8.14 -8.03 -19.60
CA THR A 96 -7.98 -9.23 -18.76
C THR A 96 -8.38 -9.02 -17.31
N ASN A 97 -8.47 -7.76 -16.84
CA ASN A 97 -8.85 -7.39 -15.48
C ASN A 97 -8.00 -8.11 -14.40
N VAL A 98 -6.68 -8.06 -14.57
CA VAL A 98 -5.70 -8.70 -13.68
C VAL A 98 -5.88 -8.20 -12.24
N PRO A 99 -6.10 -9.09 -11.26
CA PRO A 99 -6.25 -8.67 -9.88
C PRO A 99 -4.93 -8.10 -9.34
N VAL A 100 -5.02 -6.93 -8.71
CA VAL A 100 -3.89 -6.25 -8.07
C VAL A 100 -4.20 -6.09 -6.60
N VAL A 101 -3.17 -6.26 -5.76
CA VAL A 101 -3.20 -5.97 -4.33
C VAL A 101 -1.93 -5.23 -3.94
N THR A 102 -2.05 -4.28 -3.01
CA THR A 102 -0.89 -3.62 -2.39
C THR A 102 -0.66 -4.20 -1.00
N ILE A 103 0.58 -4.58 -0.69
CA ILE A 103 0.98 -5.05 0.63
C ILE A 103 1.89 -3.98 1.26
N VAL A 104 1.60 -3.60 2.50
CA VAL A 104 2.33 -2.55 3.22
C VAL A 104 3.01 -3.13 4.46
N VAL A 105 4.34 -3.09 4.45
CA VAL A 105 5.21 -3.48 5.56
C VAL A 105 5.95 -2.23 6.03
N GLU A 106 5.74 -1.86 7.29
CA GLU A 106 6.18 -0.56 7.84
C GLU A 106 5.72 0.63 6.94
N GLY A 107 6.39 1.77 7.03
CA GLY A 107 6.14 2.90 6.12
C GLY A 107 6.05 4.24 6.83
N GLY A 108 6.51 5.29 6.16
CA GLY A 108 6.41 6.67 6.66
C GLY A 108 5.16 7.39 6.13
N PRO A 109 5.10 8.72 6.32
CA PRO A 109 4.03 9.56 5.78
C PRO A 109 3.68 9.31 4.30
N ASP A 110 4.68 9.16 3.43
CA ASP A 110 4.47 8.93 1.98
C ASP A 110 3.81 7.57 1.67
N THR A 111 3.96 6.59 2.57
CA THR A 111 3.29 5.30 2.47
C THR A 111 1.78 5.48 2.63
N LEU A 112 1.33 6.38 3.51
CA LEU A 112 -0.09 6.70 3.65
C LEU A 112 -0.65 7.36 2.38
N SER A 113 0.11 8.26 1.74
CA SER A 113 -0.27 8.81 0.43
C SER A 113 -0.40 7.71 -0.64
N THR A 114 0.49 6.72 -0.62
CA THR A 114 0.43 5.57 -1.54
C THR A 114 -0.82 4.72 -1.29
N ILE A 115 -1.14 4.43 -0.02
CA ILE A 115 -2.36 3.70 0.37
C ILE A 115 -3.61 4.44 -0.12
N TYR A 116 -3.67 5.76 0.12
CA TYR A 116 -4.78 6.60 -0.34
C TYR A 116 -4.97 6.51 -1.87
N ASN A 117 -3.89 6.68 -2.64
CA ASN A 117 -3.94 6.63 -4.10
C ASN A 117 -4.42 5.26 -4.61
N ASP A 118 -3.94 4.17 -4.02
CA ASP A 118 -4.35 2.80 -4.40
C ASP A 118 -5.83 2.55 -4.13
N LEU A 119 -6.32 2.97 -2.97
CA LEU A 119 -7.73 2.82 -2.60
C LEU A 119 -8.66 3.66 -3.49
N CYS A 120 -8.22 4.85 -3.90
CA CYS A 120 -8.89 5.69 -4.90
C CYS A 120 -9.03 4.98 -6.25
N MET A 121 -8.01 4.23 -6.67
CA MET A 121 -8.07 3.40 -7.88
C MET A 121 -8.81 2.07 -7.68
N GLY A 122 -9.29 1.79 -6.47
CA GLY A 122 -9.99 0.54 -6.14
C GLY A 122 -9.07 -0.65 -5.91
N ILE A 123 -7.76 -0.44 -5.80
CA ILE A 123 -6.78 -1.48 -5.50
C ILE A 123 -6.89 -1.82 -3.99
N PRO A 124 -7.17 -3.07 -3.60
CA PRO A 124 -7.18 -3.48 -2.21
C PRO A 124 -5.79 -3.40 -1.57
N VAL A 125 -5.77 -3.12 -0.27
CA VAL A 125 -4.54 -2.95 0.52
C VAL A 125 -4.51 -3.96 1.67
N VAL A 126 -3.40 -4.66 1.84
CA VAL A 126 -3.11 -5.51 3.00
C VAL A 126 -2.06 -4.81 3.86
N LEU A 127 -2.40 -4.52 5.12
CA LEU A 127 -1.51 -3.90 6.10
C LEU A 127 -0.95 -4.97 7.03
N ILE A 128 0.36 -5.01 7.21
CA ILE A 128 1.02 -5.95 8.13
C ILE A 128 1.10 -5.32 9.53
N ASP A 129 0.13 -5.63 10.38
CA ASP A 129 0.16 -5.24 11.79
C ASP A 129 1.30 -5.94 12.54
N GLY A 130 1.96 -5.20 13.42
CA GLY A 130 3.22 -5.59 14.06
C GLY A 130 4.47 -5.18 13.27
N SER A 131 4.35 -4.77 11.99
CA SER A 131 5.51 -4.30 11.20
C SER A 131 5.97 -2.87 11.54
N GLY A 132 5.13 -2.09 12.22
CA GLY A 132 5.43 -0.75 12.72
C GLY A 132 4.88 0.41 11.87
N ARG A 133 4.93 1.62 12.42
CA ARG A 133 4.52 2.89 11.78
C ARG A 133 3.10 2.85 11.18
N VAL A 134 2.94 3.07 9.88
CA VAL A 134 1.63 3.23 9.22
C VAL A 134 0.70 2.01 9.42
N PRO A 135 1.10 0.76 9.13
CA PRO A 135 0.28 -0.41 9.44
C PRO A 135 -0.24 -0.48 10.88
N ASN A 136 0.62 -0.24 11.88
CA ASN A 136 0.22 -0.28 13.29
C ASN A 136 -0.73 0.88 13.66
N LEU A 137 -0.53 2.05 13.06
CA LEU A 137 -1.45 3.18 13.22
C LEU A 137 -2.85 2.81 12.71
N PHE A 138 -2.96 2.20 11.54
CA PHE A 138 -4.24 1.71 11.05
C PHE A 138 -4.82 0.62 11.95
N ALA A 139 -4.02 -0.37 12.37
CA ALA A 139 -4.50 -1.45 13.21
C ALA A 139 -5.06 -0.95 14.55
N SER A 140 -4.37 0.00 15.20
CA SER A 140 -4.83 0.57 16.47
C SER A 140 -6.17 1.28 16.31
N PHE A 141 -6.32 2.15 15.31
CA PHE A 141 -7.55 2.89 15.08
C PHE A 141 -8.69 1.98 14.61
N LEU A 142 -8.43 0.99 13.76
CA LEU A 142 -9.48 0.10 13.27
C LEU A 142 -10.06 -0.80 14.35
N ASN A 143 -9.24 -1.24 15.30
CA ASN A 143 -9.71 -1.96 16.48
C ASN A 143 -10.58 -1.06 17.37
N GLN A 144 -10.21 0.21 17.52
CA GLN A 144 -11.01 1.19 18.26
C GLN A 144 -12.34 1.52 17.55
N THR A 145 -12.32 1.75 16.24
CA THR A 145 -13.52 2.00 15.42
C THR A 145 -14.49 0.83 15.51
N ALA A 146 -14.01 -0.42 15.45
CA ALA A 146 -14.87 -1.60 15.55
C ALA A 146 -15.59 -1.69 16.91
N ALA A 147 -14.93 -1.33 18.01
CA ALA A 147 -15.56 -1.31 19.34
C ALA A 147 -16.64 -0.22 19.44
N MET A 148 -16.42 0.92 18.81
CA MET A 148 -17.39 2.01 18.76
C MET A 148 -18.57 1.73 17.87
N VAL A 149 -18.34 1.19 16.67
CA VAL A 149 -19.38 0.77 15.73
C VAL A 149 -20.41 -0.09 16.46
N LYS A 150 -19.95 -1.10 17.19
CA LYS A 150 -20.81 -1.97 18.02
C LYS A 150 -21.60 -1.22 19.10
N ARG A 151 -21.01 -0.18 19.70
CA ARG A 151 -21.68 0.64 20.73
C ARG A 151 -22.78 1.52 20.11
N ASP A 152 -22.51 2.13 18.96
CA ASP A 152 -23.47 3.01 18.27
C ASP A 152 -24.61 2.21 17.63
N GLU A 153 -24.32 1.06 17.05
CA GLU A 153 -25.34 0.10 16.57
C GLU A 153 -26.28 -0.29 17.71
N LYS A 154 -25.74 -0.51 18.92
CA LYS A 154 -26.52 -0.84 20.12
C LYS A 154 -27.35 0.36 20.61
N ASN A 155 -26.79 1.57 20.63
CA ASN A 155 -27.49 2.77 21.08
C ASN A 155 -28.63 3.17 20.13
N ASN A 156 -28.43 3.00 18.82
CA ASN A 156 -29.40 3.37 17.78
C ASN A 156 -30.33 2.21 17.38
N ASN A 157 -30.07 1.00 17.87
CA ASN A 157 -30.77 -0.23 17.50
C ASN A 157 -30.78 -0.48 15.97
N ASP A 158 -29.70 -0.10 15.29
CA ASP A 158 -29.50 -0.24 13.84
C ASP A 158 -28.09 -0.73 13.54
N SER A 159 -27.95 -2.03 13.26
CA SER A 159 -26.67 -2.68 12.91
C SER A 159 -26.14 -2.31 11.52
N THR A 160 -26.88 -1.51 10.74
CA THR A 160 -26.50 -1.08 9.39
C THR A 160 -26.14 0.40 9.33
N ILE A 161 -26.16 1.10 10.48
CA ILE A 161 -25.99 2.54 10.55
C ILE A 161 -24.66 2.99 9.93
N TRP A 162 -23.58 2.23 10.14
CA TRP A 162 -22.27 2.50 9.55
C TRP A 162 -22.20 2.13 8.07
N GLU A 163 -22.90 1.08 7.62
CA GLU A 163 -22.93 0.68 6.21
C GLU A 163 -23.71 1.64 5.31
N LYS A 164 -24.62 2.42 5.91
CA LYS A 164 -25.38 3.50 5.27
C LYS A 164 -24.56 4.77 5.09
N ILE A 165 -23.40 4.89 5.74
CA ILE A 165 -22.56 6.07 5.62
C ILE A 165 -21.76 5.99 4.33
N ILE A 166 -22.08 6.87 3.39
CA ILE A 166 -21.47 6.92 2.07
C ILE A 166 -20.36 7.98 2.03
N ASP A 167 -20.49 9.04 2.83
CA ASP A 167 -19.62 10.21 2.80
C ASP A 167 -19.41 10.79 4.22
N ILE A 168 -18.19 11.24 4.47
CA ILE A 168 -17.76 11.90 5.72
C ILE A 168 -18.39 13.27 5.86
N GLU A 169 -18.44 14.05 4.78
CA GLU A 169 -18.82 15.46 4.88
C GLU A 169 -20.27 15.62 5.35
N ASN A 170 -21.10 14.63 5.04
CA ASN A 170 -22.53 14.61 5.32
C ASN A 170 -22.95 13.69 6.49
N SER A 171 -22.00 13.01 7.14
CA SER A 171 -22.29 12.09 8.25
C SER A 171 -21.95 12.71 9.60
N GLU A 172 -22.98 13.02 10.39
CA GLU A 172 -22.82 13.52 11.76
C GLU A 172 -22.09 12.51 12.66
N ILE A 173 -22.41 11.22 12.54
CA ILE A 173 -21.77 10.12 13.27
C ILE A 173 -20.26 10.06 12.97
N LEU A 174 -19.88 10.14 11.69
CA LEU A 174 -18.46 10.17 11.33
C LEU A 174 -17.78 11.46 11.79
N ARG A 175 -18.43 12.62 11.69
CA ARG A 175 -17.89 13.88 12.21
C ARG A 175 -17.61 13.82 13.71
N GLU A 176 -18.54 13.31 14.50
CA GLU A 176 -18.35 13.12 15.94
C GLU A 176 -17.24 12.12 16.26
N PHE A 177 -17.18 11.01 15.51
CA PHE A 177 -16.07 10.07 15.60
C PHE A 177 -14.74 10.78 15.33
N PHE A 178 -14.61 11.48 14.21
CA PHE A 178 -13.37 12.16 13.86
C PHE A 178 -12.98 13.23 14.87
N HIS A 179 -13.92 14.06 15.32
CA HIS A 179 -13.62 15.09 16.31
C HIS A 179 -13.10 14.49 17.62
N ARG A 180 -13.51 13.27 17.99
CA ARG A 180 -13.02 12.58 19.18
C ARG A 180 -11.59 12.04 19.02
N TYR A 181 -11.24 11.57 17.83
CA TYR A 181 -9.95 10.89 17.58
C TYR A 181 -8.93 11.74 16.81
N GLU A 182 -9.30 12.95 16.36
CA GLU A 182 -8.44 13.78 15.53
C GLU A 182 -7.08 14.03 16.16
N ASP A 183 -7.03 14.43 17.43
CA ASP A 183 -5.77 14.69 18.14
C ASP A 183 -4.88 13.44 18.22
N GLU A 184 -5.50 12.29 18.45
CA GLU A 184 -4.82 11.01 18.59
C GLU A 184 -4.28 10.52 17.23
N ILE A 185 -5.06 10.71 16.15
CA ILE A 185 -4.62 10.45 14.77
C ILE A 185 -3.49 11.40 14.39
N ARG A 186 -3.61 12.70 14.67
CA ARG A 186 -2.56 13.70 14.41
C ARG A 186 -1.27 13.34 15.14
N HIS A 187 -1.36 12.89 16.39
CA HIS A 187 -0.21 12.42 17.15
C HIS A 187 0.43 11.20 16.48
N GLY A 188 -0.36 10.18 16.14
CA GLY A 188 0.12 9.01 15.41
C GLY A 188 0.77 9.35 14.06
N LEU A 189 0.20 10.30 13.31
CA LEU A 189 0.78 10.81 12.05
C LEU A 189 2.12 11.53 12.25
N LYS A 190 2.31 12.21 13.38
CA LYS A 190 3.60 12.77 13.78
C LYS A 190 4.59 11.66 14.12
N ASP A 191 4.16 10.63 14.84
CA ASP A 191 5.03 9.52 15.27
C ASP A 191 5.54 8.67 14.10
N ILE A 192 4.72 8.40 13.09
CA ILE A 192 5.17 7.66 11.90
C ILE A 192 6.29 8.38 11.14
N SER A 193 6.51 9.69 11.35
CA SER A 193 7.61 10.44 10.74
C SER A 193 8.99 10.14 11.36
N LYS A 194 9.03 9.44 12.51
CA LYS A 194 10.27 9.08 13.26
C LYS A 194 11.22 10.27 13.46
N GLY A 195 10.67 11.45 13.80
CA GLY A 195 11.45 12.66 14.07
C GLY A 195 11.89 13.44 12.83
N SER A 196 11.47 13.03 11.62
CA SER A 196 11.60 13.87 10.43
C SER A 196 10.71 15.10 10.56
N LYS A 197 11.20 16.28 10.19
CA LYS A 197 10.37 17.49 10.19
C LYS A 197 9.24 17.31 9.18
N ILE A 198 8.01 17.19 9.69
CA ILE A 198 6.78 17.22 8.92
C ILE A 198 6.07 18.55 9.16
N THR A 199 5.57 19.18 8.11
CA THR A 199 4.81 20.44 8.24
C THR A 199 3.39 20.15 8.72
N GLU A 200 2.78 21.10 9.43
CA GLU A 200 1.37 20.98 9.82
C GLU A 200 0.45 20.85 8.59
N GLU A 201 0.77 21.53 7.48
CA GLU A 201 0.05 21.36 6.20
C GLU A 201 0.10 19.92 5.66
N LYS A 202 1.26 19.25 5.76
CA LYS A 202 1.37 17.84 5.36
C LYS A 202 0.59 16.96 6.33
N ILE A 203 0.59 17.25 7.63
CA ILE A 203 -0.23 16.53 8.62
C ILE A 203 -1.72 16.67 8.31
N ASP A 204 -2.22 17.87 8.00
CA ASP A 204 -3.62 18.10 7.62
C ASP A 204 -4.00 17.31 6.36
N THR A 205 -3.09 17.24 5.40
CA THR A 205 -3.27 16.44 4.18
C THR A 205 -3.34 14.94 4.50
N LEU A 206 -2.41 14.44 5.32
CA LEU A 206 -2.37 13.03 5.72
C LEU A 206 -3.56 12.65 6.59
N LEU A 207 -4.03 13.56 7.44
CA LEU A 207 -5.25 13.38 8.22
C LEU A 207 -6.42 13.14 7.27
N LYS A 208 -6.63 14.00 6.27
CA LYS A 208 -7.68 13.80 5.25
C LYS A 208 -7.57 12.44 4.55
N TYR A 209 -6.36 12.02 4.19
CA TYR A 209 -6.12 10.70 3.58
C TYR A 209 -6.45 9.54 4.53
N PHE A 210 -6.06 9.66 5.80
CA PHE A 210 -6.36 8.65 6.82
C PHE A 210 -7.88 8.55 7.04
N LEU A 211 -8.57 9.69 7.19
CA LEU A 211 -10.02 9.71 7.38
C LEU A 211 -10.74 9.12 6.17
N PHE A 212 -10.31 9.43 4.95
CA PHE A 212 -10.82 8.80 3.74
C PHE A 212 -10.70 7.26 3.79
N CYS A 213 -9.57 6.74 4.25
CA CYS A 213 -9.36 5.29 4.38
C CYS A 213 -10.28 4.63 5.42
N LEU A 214 -10.76 5.39 6.42
CA LEU A 214 -11.67 4.91 7.45
C LEU A 214 -13.14 4.89 7.01
N GLN A 215 -13.49 5.52 5.87
CA GLN A 215 -14.85 5.47 5.35
C GLN A 215 -15.31 4.02 5.15
N PRO A 216 -16.53 3.63 5.55
CA PRO A 216 -17.00 2.24 5.46
C PRO A 216 -16.85 1.61 4.05
N THR A 217 -17.14 2.40 3.01
CA THR A 217 -17.04 1.98 1.60
C THR A 217 -15.59 1.76 1.13
N ILE A 218 -14.62 2.41 1.76
CA ILE A 218 -13.19 2.32 1.46
C ILE A 218 -12.52 1.29 2.38
N ARG A 219 -12.83 1.32 3.68
CA ARG A 219 -12.31 0.44 4.73
C ARG A 219 -12.47 -1.04 4.40
N ARG A 220 -13.55 -1.44 3.75
CA ARG A 220 -13.76 -2.84 3.29
C ARG A 220 -12.73 -3.33 2.27
N LYS A 221 -11.93 -2.43 1.68
CA LYS A 221 -10.82 -2.76 0.76
C LYS A 221 -9.48 -2.86 1.47
N ILE A 222 -9.46 -2.63 2.79
CA ILE A 222 -8.25 -2.71 3.63
C ILE A 222 -8.35 -3.97 4.48
N GLN A 223 -7.39 -4.87 4.33
CA GLN A 223 -7.23 -6.06 5.18
C GLN A 223 -6.03 -5.87 6.11
N ILE A 224 -6.15 -6.35 7.34
CA ILE A 224 -5.04 -6.36 8.30
C ILE A 224 -4.60 -7.81 8.48
N PHE A 225 -3.30 -8.04 8.24
CA PHE A 225 -2.61 -9.26 8.61
C PHE A 225 -1.80 -8.99 9.88
N SER A 226 -2.05 -9.73 10.96
CA SER A 226 -1.25 -9.61 12.18
C SER A 226 -0.10 -10.62 12.14
N LEU A 227 1.12 -10.16 12.42
CA LEU A 227 2.29 -11.04 12.55
C LEU A 227 2.16 -12.07 13.69
N ASP A 228 1.28 -11.82 14.66
CA ASP A 228 1.00 -12.73 15.78
C ASP A 228 -0.12 -13.74 15.45
N SER A 229 -0.64 -13.72 14.22
CA SER A 229 -1.72 -14.62 13.77
C SER A 229 -1.18 -15.96 13.29
N ASP A 230 -1.89 -17.05 13.59
CA ASP A 230 -1.65 -18.39 13.03
C ASP A 230 -2.13 -18.53 11.56
N ARG A 231 -2.51 -17.42 10.91
CA ARG A 231 -3.02 -17.44 9.53
C ARG A 231 -1.87 -17.16 8.58
N ASP A 232 -1.94 -17.73 7.38
CA ASP A 232 -0.97 -17.43 6.35
C ASP A 232 -1.26 -16.08 5.67
N LEU A 233 -0.20 -15.40 5.24
CA LEU A 233 -0.32 -14.10 4.58
C LEU A 233 -1.00 -14.23 3.20
N ASP A 234 -0.80 -15.34 2.50
CA ASP A 234 -1.40 -15.58 1.19
C ASP A 234 -2.93 -15.70 1.26
N ASP A 235 -3.47 -16.32 2.30
CA ASP A 235 -4.92 -16.34 2.57
C ASP A 235 -5.47 -14.92 2.73
N THR A 236 -4.78 -14.06 3.48
CA THR A 236 -5.21 -12.67 3.70
C THR A 236 -5.16 -11.85 2.41
N ILE A 237 -4.15 -12.10 1.57
CA ILE A 237 -4.05 -11.52 0.23
C ILE A 237 -5.23 -11.95 -0.65
N PHE A 238 -5.55 -13.24 -0.66
CA PHE A 238 -6.68 -13.78 -1.42
C PHE A 238 -8.02 -13.18 -0.97
N GLU A 239 -8.25 -13.11 0.34
CA GLU A 239 -9.44 -12.47 0.92
C GLU A 239 -9.58 -11.02 0.47
N ALA A 240 -8.49 -10.24 0.47
CA ALA A 240 -8.49 -8.84 0.05
C ALA A 240 -8.97 -8.67 -1.41
N ILE A 241 -8.49 -9.53 -2.30
CA ILE A 241 -8.88 -9.52 -3.73
C ILE A 241 -10.36 -9.88 -3.88
N ILE A 242 -10.83 -10.92 -3.19
CA ILE A 242 -12.23 -11.37 -3.25
C ILE A 242 -13.17 -10.28 -2.73
N GLN A 243 -12.85 -9.69 -1.57
CA GLN A 243 -13.68 -8.64 -0.97
C GLN A 243 -13.75 -7.38 -1.84
N ALA A 244 -12.65 -7.01 -2.51
CA ALA A 244 -12.64 -5.89 -3.45
C ALA A 244 -13.54 -6.14 -4.67
N LYS A 245 -13.58 -7.39 -5.17
CA LYS A 245 -14.42 -7.79 -6.32
C LYS A 245 -15.91 -7.95 -5.97
N LYS A 246 -16.27 -8.21 -4.71
CA LYS A 246 -17.68 -8.30 -4.28
C LYS A 246 -18.41 -6.96 -4.45
N LYS A 247 -19.17 -6.81 -5.55
CA LYS A 247 -20.18 -5.75 -5.71
C LYS A 247 -21.31 -5.96 -4.70
N LYS A 248 -21.83 -4.89 -4.07
CA LYS A 248 -23.09 -4.93 -3.29
C LYS A 248 -24.17 -5.56 -4.18
N GLY A 249 -24.55 -6.82 -3.91
CA GLY A 249 -25.65 -7.51 -4.59
C GLY A 249 -25.32 -8.81 -5.34
N LEU A 250 -24.05 -9.20 -5.53
CA LEU A 250 -23.76 -10.58 -5.94
C LEU A 250 -23.57 -11.44 -4.68
N GLN A 251 -24.57 -12.27 -4.36
CA GLN A 251 -24.30 -13.55 -3.74
C GLN A 251 -23.37 -14.30 -4.69
N THR A 252 -22.06 -14.20 -4.46
CA THR A 252 -21.14 -15.13 -5.08
C THR A 252 -21.44 -16.45 -4.41
N GLU A 253 -21.92 -17.40 -5.21
CA GLU A 253 -22.03 -18.81 -4.84
C GLU A 253 -20.81 -19.18 -3.99
N ALA A 254 -21.07 -19.84 -2.88
CA ALA A 254 -20.04 -20.31 -1.98
C ALA A 254 -18.94 -21.04 -2.79
N GLY A 255 -17.71 -20.55 -2.70
CA GLY A 255 -16.53 -21.30 -3.11
C GLY A 255 -15.98 -21.03 -4.51
N LEU A 256 -15.54 -19.80 -4.78
CA LEU A 256 -14.39 -19.65 -5.70
C LEU A 256 -13.14 -20.12 -4.96
N ASN A 257 -12.69 -21.35 -5.27
CA ASN A 257 -11.51 -21.93 -4.65
C ASN A 257 -10.22 -21.37 -5.30
N ARG A 258 -9.08 -21.56 -4.62
CA ARG A 258 -7.75 -21.11 -5.06
C ARG A 258 -7.43 -21.48 -6.52
N GLU A 259 -7.90 -22.64 -6.98
CA GLU A 259 -7.66 -23.14 -8.34
C GLU A 259 -8.45 -22.36 -9.40
N GLN A 260 -9.69 -21.95 -9.10
CA GLN A 260 -10.53 -21.19 -10.03
C GLN A 260 -10.05 -19.74 -10.20
N LEU A 261 -9.37 -19.18 -9.20
CA LEU A 261 -8.76 -17.84 -9.31
C LEU A 261 -7.39 -17.86 -10.03
N LEU A 262 -6.67 -18.98 -10.03
CA LEU A 262 -5.45 -19.15 -10.83
C LEU A 262 -5.75 -19.29 -12.35
N GLN A 263 -7.01 -19.49 -12.72
CA GLN A 263 -7.47 -19.61 -14.10
C GLN A 263 -8.09 -18.31 -14.67
N LEU A 264 -8.25 -17.27 -13.84
CA LEU A 264 -8.70 -15.92 -14.23
C LEU A 264 -7.51 -14.99 -14.44
#